data_AF-A0A0B2W275-F1
#
_entry.id   AF-A0A0B2W275-F1
#
_cell.length_a   1.000
_cell.length_b   1.000
_cell.length_c   1.000
_cell.angle_alpha   90.00
_cell.angle_beta   90.00
_cell.angle_gamma   90.00
#
_symmetry.space_group_name_H-M   'P 1'
#
loop_
_entity.id
_entity.type
_entity.pdbx_description
1 polymer ?
#
loop_
_entity_poly.entity_id
_entity_poly.type
_entity_poly.pdbx_seq_one_letter_code
_entity_poly.pdbx_strand_id
1 'polypeptide(L)'
;MVTHSYVFVTILATLPTTIKSCATSGICGGAPYCQQPMMSPPMHCQCAPSYGCGQYGCYRLRAKASKNLEAIDGDSSPSLAAFRRFRGHSEDPDDRSQPLKELDERSLLAAASPTAARIQDNPDIPIDPNEAFLDCCMERQLPDACLQKCNFNTYNKQALTAMYFKQDACPLDAMKEMQFCAAQGRDHRECCIRNGVTTTLAGNKCLTFCDQRPGIVTQLDLSYLSCFDRFENMKSCFWHDITRFSRRA
;
A
#
# COMPACT_ATOMS: atom_id res chain seq x y z
N MET A 1 -33.64 48.98 42.00
CA MET A 1 -33.89 47.55 41.65
C MET A 1 -34.91 47.54 40.53
N VAL A 2 -34.75 46.65 39.54
CA VAL A 2 -35.62 46.42 38.36
C VAL A 2 -35.42 47.34 37.14
N THR A 3 -34.20 47.48 36.62
CA THR A 3 -33.97 47.92 35.22
C THR A 3 -32.85 47.19 34.47
N HIS A 4 -32.13 46.26 35.13
CA HIS A 4 -31.04 45.50 34.49
C HIS A 4 -31.46 44.10 33.99
N SER A 5 -32.69 43.64 34.24
CA SER A 5 -33.14 42.29 33.84
C SER A 5 -33.65 42.18 32.40
N TYR A 6 -33.87 43.28 31.67
CA TYR A 6 -34.46 43.23 30.32
C TYR A 6 -33.44 43.34 29.18
N VAL A 7 -32.18 43.68 29.46
CA VAL A 7 -31.15 43.83 28.41
C VAL A 7 -30.40 42.51 28.15
N PHE A 8 -30.47 41.55 29.08
CA PHE A 8 -29.81 40.24 28.92
C PHE A 8 -30.65 39.18 28.19
N VAL A 9 -31.92 39.47 27.90
CA VAL A 9 -32.86 38.50 27.29
C VAL A 9 -33.05 38.71 25.78
N THR A 10 -32.49 39.77 25.20
CA THR A 10 -32.68 40.10 23.77
C THR A 10 -31.43 39.93 22.89
N ILE A 11 -30.34 39.36 23.42
CA ILE A 11 -29.14 38.98 22.63
C ILE A 11 -29.01 37.45 22.59
N LEU A 12 -30.09 36.78 22.18
CA LEU A 12 -30.13 35.34 21.94
C LEU A 12 -30.89 35.01 20.62
N ALA A 13 -30.93 35.96 19.68
CA ALA A 13 -31.73 35.83 18.46
C ALA A 13 -31.05 36.35 17.19
N THR A 14 -29.73 36.17 17.02
CA THR A 14 -29.09 36.22 15.69
C THR A 14 -27.90 35.26 15.62
N LEU A 15 -28.19 33.96 15.58
CA LEU A 15 -27.23 32.97 15.06
C LEU A 15 -27.23 33.08 13.53
N PRO A 16 -26.09 33.30 12.85
CA PRO A 16 -26.03 33.10 11.41
C PRO A 16 -26.27 31.62 11.11
N THR A 17 -27.43 31.32 10.54
CA THR A 17 -27.78 30.01 9.98
C THR A 17 -27.01 29.74 8.69
N THR A 18 -25.68 29.59 8.78
CA THR A 18 -24.87 28.98 7.70
C THR A 18 -23.65 28.26 8.28
N ILE A 19 -23.87 27.24 9.11
CA ILE A 19 -22.85 26.23 9.34
C ILE A 19 -22.98 25.22 8.18
N LYS A 20 -22.17 25.38 7.13
CA LYS A 20 -21.96 24.32 6.13
C LYS A 20 -21.00 23.27 6.71
N SER A 21 -21.48 22.49 7.68
CA SER A 21 -20.76 21.32 8.19
C SER A 21 -21.69 20.12 8.13
N CYS A 22 -21.32 19.12 7.33
CA CYS A 22 -22.02 17.84 7.28
C CYS A 22 -21.57 16.97 8.47
N ALA A 23 -22.54 16.44 9.22
CA ALA A 23 -22.29 15.38 10.19
C ALA A 23 -21.91 14.09 9.46
N THR A 24 -20.97 13.32 10.01
CA THR A 24 -20.47 12.05 9.44
C THR A 24 -21.44 10.87 9.51
N SER A 25 -22.72 11.13 9.77
CA SER A 25 -23.78 10.13 9.78
C SER A 25 -24.58 10.32 8.50
N GLY A 26 -24.32 9.49 7.49
CA GLY A 26 -24.83 9.60 6.12
C GLY A 26 -26.36 9.61 5.99
N ILE A 27 -26.98 10.73 6.34
CA ILE A 27 -28.38 11.06 6.06
C ILE A 27 -28.34 12.39 5.30
N CYS A 28 -28.20 12.30 3.98
CA CYS A 28 -28.31 13.45 3.08
C CYS A 28 -29.78 13.65 2.72
N GLY A 29 -30.37 14.74 3.20
CA GLY A 29 -31.70 15.17 2.78
C GLY A 29 -31.71 15.63 1.32
N GLY A 30 -32.67 15.12 0.54
CA GLY A 30 -33.40 15.93 -0.44
C GLY A 30 -32.85 16.11 -1.86
N ALA A 31 -31.98 15.24 -2.39
CA ALA A 31 -31.66 15.25 -3.83
C ALA A 31 -31.58 13.82 -4.42
N PRO A 32 -32.17 13.54 -5.60
CA PRO A 32 -32.35 12.19 -6.14
C PRO A 32 -31.10 11.57 -6.80
N TYR A 33 -29.90 12.16 -6.65
CA TYR A 33 -28.68 11.63 -7.24
C TYR A 33 -27.51 11.68 -6.25
N CYS A 34 -26.83 10.54 -6.08
CA CYS A 34 -25.57 10.46 -5.34
C CYS A 34 -24.48 11.19 -6.12
N GLN A 35 -23.97 12.30 -5.60
CA GLN A 35 -22.73 12.88 -6.11
C GLN A 35 -21.56 11.97 -5.74
N GLN A 36 -20.77 11.59 -6.75
CA GLN A 36 -19.54 10.83 -6.55
C GLN A 36 -18.61 11.61 -5.60
N PRO A 37 -17.81 10.91 -4.76
CA PRO A 37 -16.82 11.59 -3.93
C PRO A 37 -15.93 12.44 -4.85
N MET A 38 -15.81 13.71 -4.51
CA MET A 38 -15.00 14.69 -5.23
C MET A 38 -13.58 14.12 -5.32
N MET A 39 -13.19 13.65 -6.51
CA MET A 39 -11.81 13.31 -6.80
C MET A 39 -10.96 14.54 -6.46
N SER A 40 -9.93 14.35 -5.64
CA SER A 40 -8.89 15.35 -5.43
C SER A 40 -8.44 15.94 -6.78
N PRO A 41 -8.16 17.25 -6.86
CA PRO A 41 -7.84 17.90 -8.12
C PRO A 41 -6.71 17.16 -8.84
N PRO A 42 -6.75 17.06 -10.19
CA PRO A 42 -5.72 16.38 -10.95
C PRO A 42 -4.37 17.03 -10.62
N MET A 43 -3.50 16.26 -9.98
CA MET A 43 -2.11 16.63 -9.79
C MET A 43 -1.52 16.88 -11.17
N HIS A 44 -1.23 18.13 -11.51
CA HIS A 44 -0.50 18.44 -12.73
C HIS A 44 0.95 18.00 -12.51
N CYS A 45 1.24 16.75 -12.86
CA CYS A 45 2.57 16.18 -12.77
C CYS A 45 3.43 16.71 -13.93
N GLN A 46 4.22 17.77 -13.71
CA GLN A 46 5.38 18.04 -14.57
C GLN A 46 6.58 17.20 -14.10
N CYS A 47 6.62 15.94 -14.53
CA CYS A 47 7.75 15.06 -14.27
C CYS A 47 8.83 15.21 -15.36
N ALA A 48 10.10 15.03 -14.98
CA ALA A 48 11.21 15.03 -15.93
C ALA A 48 11.08 13.87 -16.94
N PRO A 49 11.74 13.95 -18.11
CA PRO A 49 11.85 12.81 -19.01
C PRO A 49 12.39 11.59 -18.25
N SER A 50 11.85 10.39 -18.50
CA SER A 50 12.09 9.14 -17.75
C SER A 50 11.39 8.99 -16.39
N TYR A 51 10.47 9.89 -16.03
CA TYR A 51 9.60 9.76 -14.87
C TYR A 51 8.13 9.65 -15.26
N GLY A 52 7.36 8.86 -14.51
CA GLY A 52 5.90 8.74 -14.59
C GLY A 52 5.21 9.48 -13.44
N CYS A 53 3.90 9.70 -13.57
CA CYS A 53 3.08 10.31 -12.52
C CYS A 53 2.31 9.23 -11.77
N GLY A 54 2.50 9.14 -10.46
CA GLY A 54 1.86 8.17 -9.58
C GLY A 54 1.16 8.84 -8.40
N GLN A 55 0.68 8.04 -7.46
CA GLN A 55 -0.07 8.52 -6.29
C GLN A 55 0.73 9.49 -5.41
N TYR A 56 2.04 9.28 -5.30
CA TYR A 56 2.94 10.06 -4.43
C TYR A 56 3.78 11.08 -5.22
N GLY A 57 3.38 11.40 -6.45
CA GLY A 57 4.09 12.32 -7.35
C GLY A 57 4.90 11.60 -8.43
N CYS A 58 6.03 12.19 -8.82
CA CYS A 58 6.87 11.65 -9.88
C CYS A 58 7.67 10.43 -9.40
N TYR A 59 7.59 9.33 -10.14
CA TYR A 59 8.37 8.11 -9.89
C TYR A 59 9.21 7.75 -11.10
N ARG A 60 10.34 7.10 -10.87
CA ARG A 60 11.26 6.72 -11.95
C ARG A 60 10.66 5.61 -12.80
N LEU A 61 10.63 5.81 -14.13
CA LEU A 61 10.27 4.74 -15.05
C LEU A 61 11.40 3.72 -15.08
N ARG A 62 11.07 2.46 -14.78
CA ARG A 62 11.98 1.36 -15.01
C ARG A 62 11.99 1.07 -16.51
N ALA A 63 13.13 1.26 -17.18
CA ALA A 63 13.35 0.62 -18.46
C ALA A 63 13.17 -0.89 -18.22
N LYS A 64 12.24 -1.52 -18.91
CA LYS A 64 12.10 -2.98 -18.90
C LYS A 64 13.33 -3.57 -19.59
N ALA A 65 14.49 -3.49 -18.93
CA ALA A 65 15.67 -4.21 -19.33
C ALA A 65 15.31 -5.69 -19.23
N SER A 66 15.61 -6.43 -20.28
CA SER A 66 15.30 -7.84 -20.49
C SER A 66 16.06 -8.76 -19.52
N LYS A 67 15.96 -8.54 -18.20
CA LYS A 67 16.31 -9.57 -17.21
C LYS A 67 15.33 -10.77 -17.25
N ASN A 68 14.31 -10.72 -18.12
CA ASN A 68 13.52 -11.87 -18.55
C ASN A 68 13.33 -11.82 -20.07
N LEU A 69 14.35 -12.21 -20.83
CA LEU A 69 14.08 -12.98 -22.04
C LEU A 69 13.98 -14.45 -21.62
N GLU A 70 13.03 -14.75 -20.74
CA GLU A 70 12.45 -16.09 -20.77
C GLU A 70 11.80 -16.16 -22.15
N ALA A 71 12.31 -17.03 -23.01
CA ALA A 71 11.62 -17.37 -24.24
C ALA A 71 10.21 -17.77 -23.83
N ILE A 72 9.24 -16.90 -24.06
CA ILE A 72 7.83 -17.28 -24.02
C ILE A 72 7.75 -18.31 -25.13
N ASP A 73 7.72 -19.58 -24.75
CA ASP A 73 7.42 -20.66 -25.66
C ASP A 73 6.13 -20.24 -26.35
N GLY A 74 6.16 -20.22 -27.69
CA GLY A 74 5.28 -19.44 -28.57
C GLY A 74 3.78 -19.74 -28.46
N ASP A 75 3.40 -20.58 -27.50
CA ASP A 75 2.06 -21.06 -27.21
C ASP A 75 1.35 -20.30 -26.06
N SER A 76 2.07 -19.48 -25.28
CA SER A 76 1.53 -18.83 -24.07
C SER A 76 1.63 -17.30 -24.04
N SER A 77 1.60 -16.65 -25.21
CA SER A 77 1.41 -15.19 -25.26
C SER A 77 -0.03 -14.81 -24.90
N PRO A 78 -0.28 -13.86 -23.96
CA PRO A 78 -1.63 -13.41 -23.59
C PRO A 78 -2.42 -12.85 -24.78
N SER A 79 -1.72 -12.23 -25.74
CA SER A 79 -2.29 -11.76 -26.99
C SER A 79 -2.70 -12.92 -27.91
N LEU A 80 -1.89 -13.98 -28.02
CA LEU A 80 -2.21 -15.17 -28.83
C LEU A 80 -3.36 -15.97 -28.21
N ALA A 81 -3.41 -16.07 -26.88
CA ALA A 81 -4.53 -16.66 -26.15
C ALA A 81 -5.83 -15.86 -26.39
N ALA A 82 -5.75 -14.53 -26.39
CA ALA A 82 -6.88 -13.67 -26.77
C ALA A 82 -7.29 -13.89 -28.23
N PHE A 83 -6.34 -13.95 -29.17
CA PHE A 83 -6.61 -14.22 -30.59
C PHE A 83 -7.22 -15.62 -30.85
N ARG A 84 -6.79 -16.67 -30.13
CA ARG A 84 -7.40 -18.00 -30.20
C ARG A 84 -8.84 -17.99 -29.69
N ARG A 85 -9.11 -17.22 -28.63
CA ARG A 85 -10.47 -17.03 -28.10
C ARG A 85 -11.41 -16.35 -29.09
N PHE A 86 -10.89 -15.43 -29.90
CA PHE A 86 -11.66 -14.82 -31.01
C PHE A 86 -11.87 -15.75 -32.21
N ARG A 87 -10.98 -16.74 -32.42
CA ARG A 87 -11.06 -17.65 -33.57
C ARG A 87 -11.82 -18.96 -33.28
N GLY A 88 -12.04 -19.28 -32.01
CA GLY A 88 -12.72 -20.50 -31.55
C GLY A 88 -14.19 -20.32 -31.18
N HIS A 89 -15.00 -19.65 -32.02
CA HIS A 89 -16.45 -19.78 -31.94
C HIS A 89 -16.91 -20.98 -32.77
N SER A 90 -16.73 -22.18 -32.19
CA SER A 90 -17.65 -23.28 -32.39
C SER A 90 -18.40 -23.44 -31.07
N GLU A 91 -19.71 -23.25 -31.13
CA GLU A 91 -20.64 -23.31 -30.01
C GLU A 91 -20.49 -24.65 -29.26
N ASP A 92 -19.99 -24.59 -28.02
CA ASP A 92 -20.07 -25.69 -27.07
C ASP A 92 -20.97 -25.24 -25.90
N PRO A 93 -22.22 -25.75 -25.78
CA PRO A 93 -23.22 -25.20 -24.89
C PRO A 93 -23.27 -25.95 -23.54
N ASP A 94 -22.13 -26.16 -22.87
CA ASP A 94 -22.11 -26.78 -21.53
C ASP A 94 -20.93 -26.36 -20.62
N ASP A 95 -20.68 -25.06 -20.45
CA ASP A 95 -19.88 -24.59 -19.30
C ASP A 95 -20.56 -23.42 -18.59
N ARG A 96 -21.74 -23.72 -18.02
CA ARG A 96 -22.49 -22.77 -17.21
C ARG A 96 -22.50 -23.20 -15.76
N SER A 97 -21.35 -23.16 -15.09
CA SER A 97 -21.22 -22.88 -13.64
C SER A 97 -19.78 -23.09 -13.13
N GLN A 98 -18.84 -22.26 -13.56
CA GLN A 98 -17.70 -22.00 -12.70
C GLN A 98 -18.12 -20.92 -11.70
N PRO A 99 -18.13 -21.20 -10.38
CA PRO A 99 -18.24 -20.14 -9.39
C PRO A 99 -17.11 -19.14 -9.65
N LEU A 100 -17.40 -17.85 -9.51
CA LEU A 100 -16.39 -16.79 -9.53
C LEU A 100 -15.28 -17.22 -8.57
N LYS A 101 -14.15 -17.73 -9.10
CA LYS A 101 -13.04 -18.16 -8.25
C LYS A 101 -12.64 -16.95 -7.43
N GLU A 102 -12.69 -17.13 -6.11
CA GLU A 102 -11.99 -16.30 -5.14
C GLU A 102 -10.70 -15.81 -5.78
N LEU A 103 -10.53 -14.48 -5.87
CA LEU A 103 -9.32 -13.89 -6.42
C LEU A 103 -8.14 -14.51 -5.67
N ASP A 104 -7.45 -15.44 -6.32
CA ASP A 104 -6.39 -16.23 -5.71
C ASP A 104 -5.41 -15.26 -5.02
N GLU A 105 -5.13 -15.44 -3.73
CA GLU A 105 -4.25 -14.53 -2.96
C GLU A 105 -2.92 -14.32 -3.67
N ARG A 106 -2.45 -15.33 -4.41
CA ARG A 106 -1.26 -15.26 -5.27
C ARG A 106 -1.44 -14.34 -6.49
N SER A 107 -2.61 -14.36 -7.11
CA SER A 107 -2.95 -13.42 -8.20
C SER A 107 -3.02 -11.98 -7.69
N LEU A 108 -3.52 -11.77 -6.47
CA LEU A 108 -3.51 -10.47 -5.80
C LEU A 108 -2.08 -10.01 -5.46
N LEU A 109 -1.22 -10.91 -4.99
CA LEU A 109 0.19 -10.62 -4.72
C LEU A 109 0.95 -10.28 -6.01
N ALA A 110 0.77 -11.06 -7.08
CA ALA A 110 1.40 -10.81 -8.38
C ALA A 110 0.94 -9.50 -9.02
N ALA A 111 -0.33 -9.13 -8.83
CA ALA A 111 -0.84 -7.82 -9.25
C ALA A 111 -0.26 -6.67 -8.40
N ALA A 112 0.03 -6.91 -7.11
CA ALA A 112 0.61 -5.93 -6.21
C ALA A 112 2.13 -5.73 -6.42
N SER A 113 2.89 -6.81 -6.65
CA SER A 113 4.31 -6.80 -7.00
C SER A 113 4.73 -8.12 -7.65
N PRO A 114 5.09 -8.12 -8.94
CA PRO A 114 5.68 -9.28 -9.60
C PRO A 114 6.96 -9.79 -8.93
N THR A 115 7.79 -8.89 -8.39
CA THR A 115 9.01 -9.26 -7.67
C THR A 115 8.70 -10.08 -6.41
N ALA A 116 7.74 -9.62 -5.59
CA ALA A 116 7.35 -10.35 -4.38
C ALA A 116 6.78 -11.74 -4.69
N ALA A 117 5.97 -11.85 -5.76
CA ALA A 117 5.43 -13.14 -6.22
C ALA A 117 6.53 -14.11 -6.70
N ARG A 118 7.52 -13.62 -7.45
CA ARG A 118 8.64 -14.45 -7.95
C ARG A 118 9.47 -15.07 -6.82
N ILE A 119 9.72 -14.32 -5.75
CA ILE A 119 10.48 -14.81 -4.59
C ILE A 119 9.75 -15.97 -3.91
N GLN A 120 8.42 -15.93 -3.89
CA GLN A 120 7.60 -17.01 -3.35
C GLN A 120 7.60 -18.25 -4.25
N ASP A 121 7.61 -18.04 -5.57
CA ASP A 121 7.49 -19.11 -6.57
C ASP A 121 8.81 -19.86 -6.80
N ASN A 122 9.96 -19.19 -6.68
CA ASN A 122 11.27 -19.79 -6.88
C ASN A 122 12.18 -19.55 -5.65
N PRO A 123 12.04 -20.37 -4.60
CA PRO A 123 12.78 -20.22 -3.35
C PRO A 123 14.29 -20.49 -3.50
N ASP A 124 14.72 -21.14 -4.58
CA ASP A 124 16.09 -21.63 -4.76
C ASP A 124 17.00 -20.62 -5.50
N ILE A 125 16.49 -19.45 -5.88
CA ILE A 125 17.33 -18.38 -6.44
C ILE A 125 17.89 -17.56 -5.27
N PRO A 126 19.23 -17.43 -5.13
CA PRO A 126 19.83 -16.47 -4.23
C PRO A 126 19.45 -15.05 -4.67
N ILE A 127 18.79 -14.30 -3.78
CA ILE A 127 18.29 -12.95 -4.05
C ILE A 127 18.83 -12.04 -2.97
N ASP A 128 19.46 -10.93 -3.37
CA ASP A 128 19.83 -9.89 -2.42
C ASP A 128 18.55 -9.23 -1.86
N PRO A 129 18.33 -9.22 -0.54
CA PRO A 129 17.08 -8.69 0.00
C PRO A 129 16.91 -7.18 -0.21
N ASN A 130 17.99 -6.41 -0.37
CA ASN A 130 17.88 -4.99 -0.72
C ASN A 130 17.51 -4.80 -2.19
N GLU A 131 18.04 -5.62 -3.10
CA GLU A 131 17.61 -5.63 -4.51
C GLU A 131 16.11 -5.98 -4.60
N ALA A 132 15.66 -7.03 -3.92
CA ALA A 132 14.24 -7.40 -3.86
C ALA A 132 13.35 -6.29 -3.30
N PHE A 133 13.79 -5.64 -2.21
CA PHE A 133 13.04 -4.57 -1.58
C PHE A 133 12.94 -3.34 -2.51
N LEU A 134 14.06 -2.92 -3.09
CA LEU A 134 14.11 -1.78 -4.01
C LEU A 134 13.29 -2.03 -5.27
N ASP A 135 13.39 -3.23 -5.87
CA ASP A 135 12.65 -3.58 -7.08
C ASP A 135 11.14 -3.55 -6.83
N CYS A 136 10.66 -4.07 -5.70
CA CYS A 136 9.25 -3.93 -5.33
C CYS A 136 8.86 -2.45 -5.14
N CYS A 137 9.68 -1.62 -4.50
CA CYS A 137 9.37 -0.19 -4.34
C CYS A 137 9.23 0.55 -5.68
N MET A 138 10.06 0.19 -6.67
CA MET A 138 9.95 0.73 -8.03
C MET A 138 8.67 0.27 -8.73
N GLU A 139 8.30 -1.01 -8.59
CA GLU A 139 7.04 -1.56 -9.12
C GLU A 139 5.81 -0.85 -8.53
N ARG A 140 5.89 -0.49 -7.24
CA ARG A 140 4.86 0.27 -6.52
C ARG A 140 4.93 1.79 -6.75
N GLN A 141 5.76 2.23 -7.70
CA GLN A 141 5.79 3.61 -8.20
C GLN A 141 6.10 4.64 -7.10
N LEU A 142 7.00 4.28 -6.19
CA LEU A 142 7.44 5.21 -5.15
C LEU A 142 8.41 6.28 -5.72
N PRO A 143 8.34 7.53 -5.21
CA PRO A 143 9.22 8.60 -5.63
C PRO A 143 10.65 8.36 -5.11
N ASP A 144 11.64 9.00 -5.74
CA ASP A 144 13.06 8.77 -5.44
C ASP A 144 13.43 9.00 -3.96
N ALA A 145 12.78 9.96 -3.30
CA ALA A 145 12.95 10.20 -1.87
C ALA A 145 12.61 8.97 -1.01
N CYS A 146 11.61 8.19 -1.42
CA CYS A 146 11.25 6.93 -0.79
C CYS A 146 12.17 5.79 -1.24
N LEU A 147 12.59 5.75 -2.52
CA LEU A 147 13.50 4.72 -3.04
C LEU A 147 14.84 4.68 -2.29
N GLN A 148 15.35 5.83 -1.83
CA GLN A 148 16.55 5.90 -0.97
C GLN A 148 16.39 5.18 0.38
N LYS A 149 15.14 4.96 0.80
CA LYS A 149 14.77 4.23 2.02
C LYS A 149 14.45 2.76 1.75
N CYS A 150 14.31 2.33 0.50
CA CYS A 150 14.03 0.93 0.15
C CYS A 150 15.29 0.06 0.23
N ASN A 151 15.93 0.09 1.39
CA ASN A 151 17.09 -0.69 1.75
C ASN A 151 17.00 -0.96 3.27
N PHE A 152 17.30 -2.18 3.69
CA PHE A 152 17.15 -2.59 5.09
C PHE A 152 18.06 -1.82 6.06
N ASN A 153 19.12 -1.17 5.59
CA ASN A 153 19.97 -0.33 6.44
C ASN A 153 19.40 1.10 6.61
N THR A 154 18.80 1.67 5.56
CA THR A 154 18.26 3.04 5.58
C THR A 154 16.79 3.09 5.99
N TYR A 155 16.06 1.99 5.81
CA TYR A 155 14.73 1.79 6.37
C TYR A 155 14.84 1.52 7.86
N ASN A 156 14.79 2.57 8.67
CA ASN A 156 14.98 2.48 10.11
C ASN A 156 14.06 3.44 10.86
N LYS A 157 14.06 3.33 12.19
CA LYS A 157 13.24 4.18 13.08
C LYS A 157 13.43 5.68 12.79
N GLN A 158 14.66 6.13 12.55
CA GLN A 158 14.96 7.54 12.33
C GLN A 158 14.33 8.05 11.04
N ALA A 159 14.46 7.27 9.95
CA ALA A 159 13.82 7.58 8.68
C ALA A 159 12.30 7.67 8.81
N LEU A 160 11.67 6.69 9.49
CA LEU A 160 10.22 6.72 9.73
C LEU A 160 9.78 7.90 10.60
N THR A 161 10.58 8.23 11.62
CA THR A 161 10.30 9.39 12.49
C THR A 161 10.37 10.69 11.71
N ALA A 162 11.36 10.85 10.82
CA ALA A 162 11.47 12.02 9.94
C ALA A 162 10.30 12.13 8.96
N MET A 163 9.87 11.01 8.36
CA MET A 163 8.69 10.96 7.50
C MET A 163 7.41 11.34 8.27
N TYR A 164 7.28 10.84 9.49
CA TYR A 164 6.13 11.12 10.36
C TYR A 164 6.01 12.62 10.66
N PHE A 165 7.12 13.26 11.06
CA PHE A 165 7.16 14.70 11.32
C PHE A 165 7.23 15.56 10.05
N LYS A 166 7.08 14.95 8.86
CA LYS A 166 7.16 15.62 7.55
C LYS A 166 8.47 16.40 7.35
N GLN A 167 9.53 15.94 8.00
CA GLN A 167 10.90 16.43 7.82
C GLN A 167 11.60 15.72 6.67
N ASP A 168 10.98 14.67 6.14
CA ASP A 168 11.45 13.91 5.01
C ASP A 168 10.62 14.21 3.74
N ALA A 169 11.26 14.16 2.57
CA ALA A 169 10.59 14.33 1.29
C ALA A 169 9.72 13.13 0.91
N CYS A 170 9.96 11.94 1.48
CA CYS A 170 9.09 10.79 1.36
C CYS A 170 7.88 10.94 2.30
N PRO A 171 6.64 10.99 1.79
CA PRO A 171 5.46 11.13 2.64
C PRO A 171 5.22 9.86 3.47
N LEU A 172 4.70 10.03 4.69
CA LEU A 172 4.35 8.91 5.56
C LEU A 172 3.36 7.92 4.91
N ASP A 173 2.46 8.39 4.06
CA ASP A 173 1.48 7.53 3.37
C ASP A 173 2.13 6.49 2.45
N ALA A 174 3.35 6.76 1.94
CA ALA A 174 4.13 5.80 1.15
C ALA A 174 4.73 4.68 2.01
N MET A 175 4.74 4.82 3.34
CA MET A 175 5.25 3.81 4.27
C MET A 175 4.54 2.47 4.14
N LYS A 176 3.22 2.46 3.86
CA LYS A 176 2.49 1.20 3.66
C LYS A 176 3.06 0.39 2.50
N GLU A 177 3.51 1.07 1.43
CA GLU A 177 4.08 0.40 0.26
C GLU A 177 5.50 -0.10 0.54
N MET A 178 6.29 0.68 1.27
CA MET A 178 7.62 0.27 1.70
C MET A 178 7.56 -0.91 2.67
N GLN A 179 6.63 -0.89 3.62
CA GLN A 179 6.42 -1.98 4.56
C GLN A 179 5.95 -3.25 3.86
N PHE A 180 5.01 -3.12 2.90
CA PHE A 180 4.59 -4.22 2.03
C PHE A 180 5.77 -4.84 1.28
N CYS A 181 6.60 -4.00 0.67
CA CYS A 181 7.76 -4.46 -0.09
C CYS A 181 8.85 -5.08 0.79
N ALA A 182 9.12 -4.51 1.96
CA ALA A 182 10.08 -5.10 2.90
C ALA A 182 9.62 -6.50 3.34
N ALA A 183 8.33 -6.66 3.65
CA ALA A 183 7.72 -7.92 4.07
C ALA A 183 7.33 -8.85 2.91
N GLN A 184 7.57 -8.47 1.65
CA GLN A 184 7.21 -9.25 0.46
C GLN A 184 5.74 -9.69 0.41
N GLY A 185 4.83 -8.87 0.96
CA GLY A 185 3.40 -9.17 0.98
C GLY A 185 2.98 -10.35 1.87
N ARG A 186 3.78 -10.74 2.87
CA ARG A 186 3.54 -11.91 3.73
C ARG A 186 3.10 -11.55 5.15
N ASP A 187 2.74 -12.58 5.92
CA ASP A 187 2.42 -12.48 7.35
C ASP A 187 3.60 -12.94 8.22
N HIS A 188 4.19 -12.00 8.95
CA HIS A 188 5.31 -12.23 9.88
C HIS A 188 4.89 -12.18 11.35
N ARG A 189 3.60 -12.20 11.68
CA ARG A 189 3.11 -12.02 13.06
C ARG A 189 3.77 -12.96 14.05
N GLU A 190 3.96 -14.24 13.71
CA GLU A 190 4.64 -15.21 14.59
C GLU A 190 6.08 -14.79 14.91
N CYS A 191 6.84 -14.36 13.90
CA CYS A 191 8.19 -13.85 14.10
C CYS A 191 8.20 -12.58 14.95
N CYS A 192 7.30 -11.64 14.65
CA CYS A 192 7.18 -10.38 15.38
C CYS A 192 6.84 -10.58 16.87
N ILE A 193 5.93 -11.50 17.19
CA ILE A 193 5.58 -11.84 18.58
C ILE A 193 6.83 -12.35 19.31
N ARG A 194 7.56 -13.30 18.73
CA ARG A 194 8.79 -13.84 19.33
C ARG A 194 9.90 -12.80 19.49
N ASN A 195 9.96 -11.82 18.59
CA ASN A 195 10.93 -10.73 18.63
C ASN A 195 10.44 -9.52 19.45
N GLY A 196 9.38 -9.68 20.25
CA GLY A 196 8.95 -8.68 21.22
C GLY A 196 8.34 -7.42 20.61
N VAL A 197 7.82 -7.48 19.38
CA VAL A 197 7.11 -6.35 18.74
C VAL A 197 5.86 -5.96 19.54
N THR A 198 5.25 -6.89 20.25
CA THR A 198 4.09 -6.68 21.12
C THR A 198 4.43 -6.12 22.50
N THR A 199 5.71 -5.87 22.79
CA THR A 199 6.16 -5.33 24.11
C THR A 199 6.10 -3.80 24.19
N THR A 200 5.64 -3.14 23.13
CA THR A 200 5.46 -1.68 23.09
C THR A 200 4.20 -1.26 23.85
N LEU A 201 4.03 0.04 24.04
CA LEU A 201 2.81 0.59 24.65
C LEU A 201 1.53 0.25 23.84
N ALA A 202 1.64 0.14 22.52
CA ALA A 202 0.52 -0.23 21.64
C ALA A 202 0.25 -1.74 21.58
N GLY A 203 1.12 -2.57 22.15
CA GLY A 203 0.91 -4.01 22.29
C GLY A 203 0.68 -4.72 20.96
N ASN A 204 -0.39 -5.52 20.88
CA ASN A 204 -0.75 -6.30 19.69
C ASN A 204 -1.11 -5.44 18.47
N LYS A 205 -1.40 -4.15 18.62
CA LYS A 205 -1.64 -3.26 17.48
C LYS A 205 -0.43 -3.20 16.54
N CYS A 206 0.78 -3.39 17.06
CA CYS A 206 1.98 -3.36 16.25
C CYS A 206 2.10 -4.53 15.28
N LEU A 207 1.34 -5.62 15.49
CA LEU A 207 1.28 -6.75 14.57
C LEU A 207 0.66 -6.39 13.22
N THR A 208 -0.08 -5.28 13.14
CA THR A 208 -0.55 -4.70 11.88
C THR A 208 0.59 -4.39 10.91
N PHE A 209 1.80 -4.06 11.40
CA PHE A 209 2.97 -3.82 10.55
C PHE A 209 3.68 -5.09 10.12
N CYS A 210 3.34 -6.23 10.74
CA CYS A 210 3.93 -7.54 10.47
C CYS A 210 3.07 -8.35 9.50
N ASP A 211 1.76 -8.10 9.46
CA ASP A 211 0.88 -8.68 8.45
C ASP A 211 0.78 -7.71 7.28
N GLN A 212 1.47 -8.02 6.19
CA GLN A 212 1.54 -7.18 4.99
C GLN A 212 0.87 -7.85 3.79
N ARG A 213 -0.05 -8.79 4.02
CA ARG A 213 -0.81 -9.41 2.93
C ARG A 213 -1.64 -8.35 2.17
N PRO A 214 -1.76 -8.47 0.83
CA PRO A 214 -2.58 -7.57 0.04
C PRO A 214 -4.02 -7.49 0.58
N GLY A 215 -4.64 -6.30 0.49
CA GLY A 215 -6.05 -6.10 0.89
C GLY A 215 -6.26 -5.61 2.32
N ILE A 216 -5.23 -5.63 3.17
CA ILE A 216 -5.29 -5.02 4.51
C ILE A 216 -4.89 -3.54 4.40
N VAL A 217 -5.87 -2.63 4.46
CA VAL A 217 -5.62 -1.19 4.49
C VAL A 217 -5.62 -0.70 5.93
N THR A 218 -4.51 -0.14 6.39
CA THR A 218 -4.37 0.37 7.75
C THR A 218 -4.16 1.87 7.72
N GLN A 219 -4.97 2.58 8.52
CA GLN A 219 -4.84 4.02 8.67
C GLN A 219 -3.82 4.29 9.78
N LEU A 220 -2.71 4.92 9.40
CA LEU A 220 -1.60 5.20 10.30
C LEU A 220 -1.93 6.45 11.10
N ASP A 221 -2.33 6.27 12.35
CA ASP A 221 -2.54 7.35 13.31
C ASP A 221 -1.40 7.46 14.34
N LEU A 222 -1.53 8.44 15.24
CA LEU A 222 -0.61 8.67 16.35
C LEU A 222 -0.43 7.47 17.29
N SER A 223 -1.43 6.58 17.39
CA SER A 223 -1.39 5.44 18.31
C SER A 223 -0.36 4.39 17.91
N TYR A 224 0.07 4.38 16.66
CA TYR A 224 1.08 3.47 16.13
C TYR A 224 2.52 3.93 16.34
N LEU A 225 2.76 5.16 16.82
CA LEU A 225 4.13 5.67 17.01
C LEU A 225 4.99 4.79 17.91
N SER A 226 4.41 4.27 18.99
CA SER A 226 5.13 3.35 19.90
C SER A 226 5.56 2.04 19.23
N CYS A 227 4.95 1.65 18.12
CA CYS A 227 5.38 0.49 17.35
C CYS A 227 6.76 0.68 16.72
N PHE A 228 7.14 1.93 16.41
CA PHE A 228 8.43 2.23 15.80
C PHE A 228 9.61 2.02 16.77
N ASP A 229 9.36 1.93 18.07
CA ASP A 229 10.39 1.56 19.07
C ASP A 229 10.91 0.13 18.86
N ARG A 230 10.11 -0.75 18.24
CA ARG A 230 10.48 -2.13 17.89
C ARG A 230 10.62 -2.32 16.39
N PHE A 231 10.82 -1.24 15.63
CA PHE A 231 10.88 -1.30 14.18
C PHE A 231 12.03 -2.20 13.66
N GLU A 232 13.20 -2.13 14.29
CA GLU A 232 14.33 -2.99 13.93
C GLU A 232 14.02 -4.49 14.13
N ASN A 233 13.23 -4.81 15.16
CA ASN A 233 12.80 -6.18 15.43
C ASN A 233 11.80 -6.67 14.37
N MET A 234 10.89 -5.80 13.91
CA MET A 234 10.00 -6.10 12.79
C MET A 234 10.80 -6.34 11.51
N LYS A 235 11.68 -5.39 11.17
CA LYS A 235 12.49 -5.42 9.97
C LYS A 235 13.41 -6.63 9.89
N SER A 236 13.98 -7.04 11.03
CA SER A 236 14.80 -8.25 11.14
C SER A 236 14.04 -9.51 10.70
N CYS A 237 12.77 -9.63 11.08
CA CYS A 237 11.92 -10.73 10.62
C CYS A 237 11.79 -10.78 9.09
N PHE A 238 11.60 -9.63 8.46
CA PHE A 238 11.46 -9.55 7.00
C PHE A 238 12.76 -9.90 6.27
N TRP A 239 13.89 -9.36 6.73
CA TRP A 239 15.21 -9.67 6.18
C TRP A 239 15.53 -11.16 6.27
N HIS A 240 15.34 -11.75 7.45
CA HIS A 240 15.62 -13.17 7.69
C HIS A 240 14.75 -14.08 6.84
N ASP A 241 13.50 -13.68 6.60
CA ASP A 241 12.59 -14.45 5.77
C ASP A 241 13.05 -14.49 4.30
N ILE A 242 13.47 -13.35 3.73
CA ILE A 242 14.04 -13.31 2.37
C ILE A 242 15.35 -14.12 2.30
N THR A 243 16.27 -13.92 3.24
CA THR A 243 17.57 -14.62 3.23
C THR A 243 17.47 -16.13 3.45
N ARG A 244 16.43 -16.62 4.14
CA ARG A 244 16.22 -18.06 4.32
C ARG A 244 15.95 -18.77 2.99
N PHE A 245 15.30 -18.12 2.04
CA PHE A 245 15.11 -18.65 0.69
C PHE A 245 16.47 -18.84 0.00
N SER A 246 17.33 -17.81 0.02
CA SER A 246 18.66 -17.86 -0.59
C SER A 246 19.63 -18.89 -0.01
N ARG A 247 19.31 -19.51 1.14
CA ARG A 247 20.14 -20.55 1.80
C ARG A 247 19.62 -21.98 1.62
N ARG A 248 18.44 -22.16 1.01
CA ARG A 248 17.91 -23.49 0.68
C ARG A 248 18.32 -23.95 -0.73
N ALA A 249 18.96 -23.05 -1.49
CA ALA A 249 19.65 -23.27 -2.76
C ALA A 249 21.01 -23.96 -2.59
#